data_AF-A0A965FUP6-F1
#
_entry.id   AF-A0A965FUP6-F1
#
_cell.length_a   1.000
_cell.length_b   1.000
_cell.length_c   1.000
_cell.angle_alpha   90.00
_cell.angle_beta   90.00
_cell.angle_gamma   90.00
#
_symmetry.space_group_name_H-M   'P 1'
#
loop_
_entity.id
_entity.type
_entity.pdbx_description
1 polymer ?
#
loop_
_entity_poly.entity_id
_entity_poly.type
_entity_poly.pdbx_seq_one_letter_code
_entity_poly.pdbx_strand_id
1 'polypeptide(L)'
;MRKFFLSGLTAIGIAAMALIAPASLLAQPVAIDNDDIGGVVRSANGPEAGVWVIAETRELPVRYIKSVVTDDQGRYVIPDLPKATYDIWVRGYGLVDSPKVKSTPGKQLNLTAVIAPNEAAAAQYYPAIYWYSMMNLPDASVFGSKDAPANVKLTDYLNVMKNNGCVGCHQLGQLSTRTIPEYHLKGRTHQDAWVRRIQSGQAGENMVLLAAGQLGGMPFKYLADWTERVAKGELPWAKPVRPQGVERNIVVTLRDWHNPKQYLHDLIASDRRYPTVNAYGPLYGQCEHACNDMPILDPVKNVATNFVLPTTPDMPLALGPGNAGSVKILQSSAYWGEENIWDSKANNHNSMLDRKGRVWLAATGHVPDNPAFCKKGSTHPSAVEFPLNSTNRRVTMYDPKTGKYTAYQTCFGSHHLQFGYDANDTLWMSTGGGGGNVGWINTKMLDETGDIEKSQGWTALVLDTNGNGVRDEYTE
;
A
#
# COMPACT_ATOMS: atom_id res chain seq x y z
N MET A 1 52.24 -76.64 54.18
CA MET A 1 53.37 -75.77 54.59
C MET A 1 53.47 -74.62 53.60
N ARG A 2 53.52 -73.38 54.12
CA ARG A 2 53.63 -72.12 53.38
C ARG A 2 54.82 -72.11 52.40
N LYS A 3 54.67 -71.42 51.26
CA LYS A 3 55.70 -70.54 50.68
C LYS A 3 55.11 -69.64 49.60
N PHE A 4 55.36 -68.34 49.74
CA PHE A 4 55.15 -67.26 48.78
C PHE A 4 56.04 -67.43 47.55
N PHE A 5 55.63 -66.90 46.39
CA PHE A 5 56.48 -66.06 45.51
C PHE A 5 55.62 -65.16 44.61
N LEU A 6 56.01 -63.89 44.55
CA LEU A 6 55.50 -62.84 43.66
C LEU A 6 56.15 -62.91 42.27
N SER A 7 55.35 -62.65 41.24
CA SER A 7 55.71 -62.02 39.95
C SER A 7 54.38 -61.70 39.24
N GLY A 8 54.05 -60.54 38.66
CA GLY A 8 54.83 -59.40 38.18
C GLY A 8 54.49 -59.18 36.70
N LEU A 9 53.65 -58.16 36.41
CA LEU A 9 53.38 -57.52 35.08
C LEU A 9 52.70 -58.41 34.01
N THR A 10 51.82 -57.97 33.09
CA THR A 10 51.32 -56.68 32.59
C THR A 10 50.05 -57.01 31.78
N ALA A 11 48.93 -56.32 31.99
CA ALA A 11 47.73 -56.50 31.17
C ALA A 11 47.74 -55.51 29.99
N ILE A 12 47.90 -56.03 28.76
CA ILE A 12 47.69 -55.29 27.52
C ILE A 12 46.17 -55.30 27.23
N GLY A 13 45.50 -54.20 27.53
CA GLY A 13 44.11 -53.97 27.12
C GLY A 13 44.06 -53.43 25.69
N ILE A 14 43.56 -54.25 24.76
CA ILE A 14 43.25 -53.82 23.39
C ILE A 14 41.95 -52.99 23.46
N ALA A 15 42.08 -51.67 23.36
CA ALA A 15 40.93 -50.77 23.19
C ALA A 15 40.54 -50.74 21.70
N ALA A 16 39.44 -51.40 21.35
CA ALA A 16 38.81 -51.24 20.04
C ALA A 16 38.12 -49.87 19.98
N MET A 17 38.74 -48.89 19.33
CA MET A 17 38.09 -47.64 18.94
C MET A 17 37.07 -47.94 17.83
N ALA A 18 35.79 -47.98 18.19
CA ALA A 18 34.71 -47.90 17.23
C ALA A 18 34.65 -46.47 16.66
N LEU A 19 35.03 -46.31 15.39
CA LEU A 19 34.78 -45.11 14.61
C LEU A 19 33.27 -44.94 14.42
N ILE A 20 32.62 -44.20 15.32
CA ILE A 20 31.28 -43.68 15.08
C ILE A 20 31.45 -42.54 14.08
N ALA A 21 31.25 -42.83 12.80
CA ALA A 21 31.02 -41.79 11.81
C ALA A 21 29.82 -40.95 12.30
N PRO A 22 29.89 -39.60 12.29
CA PRO A 22 28.70 -38.82 12.56
C PRO A 22 27.70 -39.14 11.46
N ALA A 23 26.66 -39.89 11.80
CA ALA A 23 25.48 -39.97 10.96
C ALA A 23 25.03 -38.52 10.78
N SER A 24 25.14 -38.01 9.55
CA SER A 24 24.43 -36.82 9.15
C SER A 24 22.97 -37.07 9.51
N LEU A 25 22.50 -36.41 10.57
CA LEU A 25 21.08 -36.27 10.85
C LEU A 25 20.48 -35.61 9.61
N LEU A 26 20.03 -36.42 8.66
CA LEU A 26 19.19 -35.97 7.57
C LEU A 26 17.99 -35.35 8.27
N ALA A 27 17.89 -34.01 8.20
CA ALA A 27 16.75 -33.29 8.72
C ALA A 27 15.48 -33.97 8.19
N GLN A 28 14.57 -34.33 9.09
CA GLN A 28 13.30 -34.91 8.67
C GLN A 28 12.66 -33.98 7.65
N PRO A 29 12.16 -34.52 6.52
CA PRO A 29 11.54 -33.70 5.49
C PRO A 29 10.38 -32.90 6.12
N VAL A 30 10.29 -31.62 5.76
CA VAL A 30 9.23 -30.74 6.24
C VAL A 30 7.89 -31.32 5.79
N ALA A 31 6.89 -31.39 6.67
CA ALA A 31 5.58 -31.87 6.26
C ALA A 31 4.98 -30.91 5.22
N ILE A 32 4.51 -31.47 4.11
CA ILE A 32 3.83 -30.78 3.02
C ILE A 32 2.68 -31.65 2.53
N ASP A 33 1.67 -31.05 1.93
CA ASP A 33 0.67 -31.75 1.13
C ASP A 33 0.90 -31.55 -0.40
N ASN A 34 -0.14 -31.75 -1.21
CA ASN A 34 -0.02 -31.79 -2.67
C ASN A 34 0.03 -30.39 -3.32
N ASP A 35 -0.42 -29.35 -2.62
CA ASP A 35 -0.41 -27.96 -3.08
C ASP A 35 0.64 -27.09 -2.36
N ASP A 36 1.45 -27.72 -1.52
CA ASP A 36 2.59 -27.10 -0.84
C ASP A 36 3.91 -27.26 -1.61
N ILE A 37 4.87 -26.35 -1.35
CA ILE A 37 6.30 -26.59 -1.61
C ILE A 37 7.07 -26.35 -0.32
N GLY A 38 7.85 -27.32 0.13
CA GLY A 38 8.60 -27.22 1.38
C GLY A 38 10.05 -27.64 1.24
N GLY A 39 10.86 -27.32 2.23
CA GLY A 39 12.26 -27.73 2.26
C GLY A 39 13.09 -26.95 3.25
N VAL A 40 14.41 -27.00 3.07
CA VAL A 40 15.38 -26.33 3.95
C VAL A 40 16.28 -25.40 3.15
N VAL A 41 16.49 -24.19 3.68
CA VAL A 41 17.44 -23.22 3.17
C VAL A 41 18.75 -23.31 3.95
N ARG A 42 19.87 -23.41 3.25
CA ARG A 42 21.22 -23.38 3.85
C ARG A 42 22.15 -22.45 3.07
N SER A 43 23.21 -22.00 3.71
CA SER A 43 24.34 -21.33 3.08
C SER A 43 25.66 -22.00 3.51
N ALA A 44 26.79 -21.38 3.17
CA ALA A 44 28.10 -21.76 3.71
C ALA A 44 28.17 -21.70 5.25
N ASN A 45 27.27 -20.93 5.90
CA ASN A 45 27.19 -20.79 7.35
C ASN A 45 26.25 -21.80 8.03
N GLY A 46 25.64 -22.73 7.27
CA GLY A 46 24.64 -23.67 7.78
C GLY A 46 23.21 -23.24 7.46
N PRO A 47 22.20 -23.70 8.23
CA PRO A 47 20.81 -23.31 8.02
C PRO A 47 20.58 -21.81 8.14
N GLU A 48 19.79 -21.24 7.24
CA GLU A 48 19.50 -19.79 7.25
C GLU A 48 18.15 -19.52 7.91
N ALA A 49 18.16 -19.00 9.13
CA ALA A 49 16.95 -18.60 9.84
C ALA A 49 16.47 -17.19 9.45
N GLY A 50 15.15 -17.00 9.41
CA GLY A 50 14.53 -15.70 9.16
C GLY A 50 14.77 -15.15 7.75
N VAL A 51 14.95 -16.02 6.74
CA VAL A 51 15.08 -15.58 5.34
C VAL A 51 13.79 -15.87 4.59
N TRP A 52 13.50 -15.04 3.60
CA TRP A 52 12.32 -15.18 2.76
C TRP A 52 12.56 -16.23 1.68
N VAL A 53 11.64 -17.18 1.54
CA VAL A 53 11.52 -18.03 0.37
C VAL A 53 10.36 -17.53 -0.46
N ILE A 54 10.63 -17.17 -1.71
CA ILE A 54 9.69 -16.47 -2.59
C ILE A 54 9.42 -17.38 -3.78
N ALA A 55 8.15 -17.70 -4.02
CA ALA A 55 7.68 -18.37 -5.24
C ALA A 55 6.90 -17.38 -6.10
N GLU A 56 7.33 -17.19 -7.35
CA GLU A 56 6.67 -16.32 -8.34
C GLU A 56 6.23 -17.12 -9.56
N THR A 57 5.03 -16.84 -10.06
CA THR A 57 4.57 -17.33 -11.37
C THR A 57 3.84 -16.25 -12.16
N ARG A 58 3.92 -16.39 -13.49
CA ARG A 58 3.18 -15.61 -14.49
C ARG A 58 2.30 -16.50 -15.38
N GLU A 59 2.19 -17.79 -15.06
CA GLU A 59 1.35 -18.74 -15.80
C GLU A 59 -0.13 -18.62 -15.43
N LEU A 60 -0.45 -17.93 -14.33
CA LEU A 60 -1.80 -17.64 -13.88
C LEU A 60 -2.34 -16.34 -14.49
N PRO A 61 -3.67 -16.13 -14.55
CA PRO A 61 -4.25 -14.93 -15.15
C PRO A 61 -3.80 -13.60 -14.51
N VAL A 62 -3.56 -13.61 -13.20
CA VAL A 62 -2.94 -12.51 -12.46
C VAL A 62 -1.57 -12.96 -11.96
N ARG A 63 -0.54 -12.12 -12.11
CA ARG A 63 0.81 -12.41 -11.58
C ARG A 63 0.70 -12.74 -10.10
N TYR A 64 1.32 -13.84 -9.70
CA TYR A 64 1.17 -14.39 -8.36
C TYR A 64 2.54 -14.59 -7.71
N ILE A 65 2.69 -14.07 -6.51
CA ILE A 65 3.87 -14.28 -5.67
C ILE A 65 3.39 -14.75 -4.30
N LYS A 66 3.96 -15.82 -3.76
CA LYS A 66 3.80 -16.21 -2.35
C LYS A 66 5.16 -16.30 -1.68
N SER A 67 5.29 -15.63 -0.55
CA SER A 67 6.53 -15.53 0.21
C SER A 67 6.30 -15.99 1.64
N VAL A 68 7.24 -16.77 2.15
CA VAL A 68 7.25 -17.30 3.53
C VAL A 68 8.60 -17.08 4.17
N VAL A 69 8.68 -17.22 5.48
CA VAL A 69 9.93 -17.04 6.22
C VAL A 69 10.41 -18.38 6.80
N THR A 70 11.72 -18.63 6.74
CA THR A 70 12.32 -19.83 7.32
C THR A 70 12.36 -19.79 8.86
N ASP A 71 12.22 -20.95 9.48
CA ASP A 71 12.38 -21.12 10.93
C ASP A 71 13.86 -21.16 11.38
N ASP A 72 14.12 -21.42 12.68
CA ASP A 72 15.48 -21.50 13.24
C ASP A 72 16.37 -22.56 12.59
N GLN A 73 15.77 -23.57 11.96
CA GLN A 73 16.46 -24.66 11.28
C GLN A 73 16.48 -24.46 9.77
N GLY A 74 16.12 -23.26 9.28
CA GLY A 74 16.06 -22.94 7.86
C GLY A 74 14.90 -23.60 7.11
N ARG A 75 13.94 -24.23 7.82
CA ARG A 75 12.82 -24.95 7.20
C ARG A 75 11.74 -23.99 6.75
N TYR A 76 11.06 -24.31 5.66
CA TYR A 76 9.94 -23.53 5.15
C TYR A 76 8.86 -24.42 4.52
N VAL A 77 7.64 -23.88 4.46
CA VAL A 77 6.53 -24.37 3.63
C VAL A 77 5.91 -23.16 2.95
N ILE A 78 5.78 -23.20 1.63
CA ILE A 78 4.97 -22.27 0.83
C ILE A 78 3.62 -22.95 0.60
N PRO A 79 2.57 -22.57 1.34
CA PRO A 79 1.34 -23.36 1.34
C PRO A 79 0.40 -23.00 0.20
N ASP A 80 -0.59 -23.84 -0.07
CA ASP A 80 -1.77 -23.55 -0.90
C ASP A 80 -1.43 -22.85 -2.24
N LEU A 81 -0.47 -23.40 -3.00
CA LEU A 81 -0.08 -22.86 -4.29
C LEU A 81 -1.02 -23.35 -5.39
N PRO A 82 -1.63 -22.44 -6.18
CA PRO A 82 -2.33 -22.83 -7.39
C PRO A 82 -1.45 -23.67 -8.32
N LYS A 83 -2.07 -24.54 -9.12
CA LYS A 83 -1.32 -25.37 -10.07
C LYS A 83 -0.66 -24.50 -11.15
N ALA A 84 0.65 -24.33 -11.04
CA ALA A 84 1.52 -23.66 -12.01
C ALA A 84 2.98 -24.08 -11.79
N THR A 85 3.86 -23.68 -12.69
CA THR A 85 5.30 -23.68 -12.45
C THR A 85 5.71 -22.36 -11.80
N TYR A 86 6.55 -22.43 -10.77
CA TYR A 86 7.04 -21.30 -10.01
C TYR A 86 8.56 -21.17 -10.15
N ASP A 87 9.04 -19.94 -10.29
CA ASP A 87 10.43 -19.60 -9.99
C ASP A 87 10.55 -19.35 -8.49
N ILE A 88 11.47 -20.07 -7.83
CA ILE A 88 11.64 -20.06 -6.38
C ILE A 88 13.06 -19.64 -6.02
N TRP A 89 13.19 -18.67 -5.11
CA TRP A 89 14.50 -18.20 -4.64
C TRP A 89 14.45 -17.71 -3.18
N VAL A 90 15.64 -17.51 -2.62
CA VAL A 90 15.84 -17.02 -1.26
C VAL A 90 16.27 -15.57 -1.28
N ARG A 91 15.70 -14.76 -0.38
CA ARG A 91 16.08 -13.37 -0.11
C ARG A 91 16.16 -13.12 1.39
N GLY A 92 17.13 -12.35 1.86
CA GLY A 92 17.18 -11.97 3.27
C GLY A 92 18.23 -10.91 3.56
N TYR A 93 18.15 -10.28 4.72
CA TYR A 93 19.17 -9.31 5.14
C TYR A 93 20.52 -10.00 5.36
N GLY A 94 21.59 -9.39 4.86
CA GLY A 94 22.94 -9.99 4.81
C GLY A 94 23.15 -10.95 3.62
N LEU A 95 22.14 -11.14 2.76
CA LEU A 95 22.21 -11.99 1.57
C LEU A 95 22.00 -11.15 0.30
N VAL A 96 22.29 -11.77 -0.85
CA VAL A 96 21.73 -11.38 -2.14
C VAL A 96 20.72 -12.45 -2.58
N ASP A 97 19.90 -12.15 -3.58
CA ASP A 97 18.98 -13.15 -4.13
C ASP A 97 19.76 -14.39 -4.59
N SER A 98 19.28 -15.57 -4.18
CA SER A 98 19.80 -16.82 -4.73
C SER A 98 19.42 -16.99 -6.20
N PRO A 99 20.10 -17.87 -6.96
CA PRO A 99 19.58 -18.33 -8.24
C PRO A 99 18.14 -18.84 -8.10
N LYS A 100 17.31 -18.55 -9.11
CA LYS A 100 15.93 -19.03 -9.19
C LYS A 100 15.90 -20.50 -9.61
N VAL A 101 15.12 -21.31 -8.92
CA VAL A 101 14.89 -22.73 -9.22
C VAL A 101 13.43 -22.95 -9.58
N LYS A 102 13.16 -23.70 -10.65
CA LYS A 102 11.79 -24.03 -11.05
C LYS A 102 11.24 -25.21 -10.26
N SER A 103 10.01 -25.10 -9.78
CA SER A 103 9.28 -26.20 -9.16
C SER A 103 7.77 -26.05 -9.35
N THR A 104 7.05 -27.13 -9.12
CA THR A 104 5.58 -27.18 -9.04
C THR A 104 5.16 -27.56 -7.61
N PRO A 105 3.87 -27.35 -7.23
CA PRO A 105 3.35 -27.82 -5.96
C PRO A 105 3.51 -29.35 -5.75
N GLY A 106 3.52 -29.78 -4.49
CA GLY A 106 3.72 -31.16 -4.05
C GLY A 106 5.19 -31.60 -4.00
N LYS A 107 6.14 -30.66 -3.90
CA LYS A 107 7.59 -30.95 -3.99
C LYS A 107 8.37 -30.53 -2.76
N GLN A 108 9.34 -31.37 -2.40
CA GLN A 108 10.42 -31.02 -1.49
C GLN A 108 11.55 -30.35 -2.29
N LEU A 109 11.97 -29.16 -1.87
CA LEU A 109 12.97 -28.35 -2.54
C LEU A 109 13.91 -27.72 -1.52
N ASN A 110 15.15 -28.22 -1.45
CA ASN A 110 16.19 -27.55 -0.68
C ASN A 110 16.80 -26.42 -1.50
N LEU A 111 17.07 -25.28 -0.87
CA LEU A 111 17.60 -24.09 -1.51
C LEU A 111 18.93 -23.66 -0.89
N THR A 112 19.80 -23.10 -1.71
CA THR A 112 21.07 -22.53 -1.27
C THR A 112 20.99 -21.01 -1.30
N ALA A 113 21.12 -20.39 -0.13
CA ALA A 113 21.21 -18.93 0.00
C ALA A 113 22.60 -18.42 -0.39
N VAL A 114 22.67 -17.17 -0.86
CA VAL A 114 23.92 -16.53 -1.27
C VAL A 114 24.24 -15.38 -0.32
N ILE A 115 25.36 -15.50 0.40
CA ILE A 115 25.85 -14.45 1.31
C ILE A 115 26.20 -13.21 0.48
N ALA A 116 25.80 -12.03 0.94
CA ALA A 116 26.14 -10.80 0.25
C ALA A 116 27.67 -10.61 0.24
N PRO A 117 28.28 -10.31 -0.92
CA PRO A 117 29.74 -10.19 -1.04
C PRO A 117 30.31 -8.98 -0.29
N ASN A 118 29.48 -7.99 0.03
CA ASN A 118 29.83 -6.80 0.80
C ASN A 118 28.57 -6.10 1.33
N GLU A 119 28.76 -5.07 2.16
CA GLU A 119 27.64 -4.32 2.78
C GLU A 119 26.77 -3.59 1.74
N ALA A 120 27.38 -3.07 0.66
CA ALA A 120 26.64 -2.37 -0.39
C ALA A 120 25.66 -3.31 -1.12
N ALA A 121 26.08 -4.54 -1.38
CA ALA A 121 25.23 -5.58 -1.97
C ALA A 121 24.09 -5.98 -1.01
N ALA A 122 24.38 -6.13 0.29
CA ALA A 122 23.35 -6.44 1.30
C ALA A 122 22.31 -5.31 1.42
N ALA A 123 22.76 -4.05 1.40
CA ALA A 123 21.91 -2.88 1.57
C ALA A 123 20.88 -2.69 0.45
N GLN A 124 21.11 -3.26 -0.75
CA GLN A 124 20.14 -3.20 -1.85
C GLN A 124 18.78 -3.79 -1.47
N TYR A 125 18.76 -4.73 -0.53
CA TYR A 125 17.59 -5.43 -0.04
C TYR A 125 16.96 -4.78 1.21
N TYR A 126 17.55 -3.72 1.75
CA TYR A 126 16.98 -3.04 2.91
C TYR A 126 15.67 -2.33 2.54
N PRO A 127 14.70 -2.26 3.47
CA PRO A 127 13.46 -1.54 3.23
C PRO A 127 13.71 -0.08 2.87
N ALA A 128 12.82 0.50 2.06
CA ALA A 128 12.93 1.88 1.58
C ALA A 128 13.15 2.89 2.72
N ILE A 129 12.48 2.68 3.87
CA ILE A 129 12.59 3.60 5.01
C ILE A 129 14.00 3.73 5.58
N TYR A 130 14.84 2.68 5.52
CA TYR A 130 16.24 2.73 6.00
C TYR A 130 17.09 3.67 5.14
N TRP A 131 16.78 3.72 3.84
CA TRP A 131 17.41 4.67 2.92
C TRP A 131 16.87 6.07 3.13
N TYR A 132 15.55 6.23 3.25
CA TYR A 132 14.95 7.55 3.41
C TYR A 132 15.33 8.20 4.75
N SER A 133 15.52 7.43 5.81
CA SER A 133 15.98 7.93 7.11
C SER A 133 17.40 8.52 7.09
N MET A 134 18.16 8.33 6.02
CA MET A 134 19.47 8.98 5.84
C MET A 134 19.36 10.43 5.38
N MET A 135 18.18 10.86 4.90
CA MET A 135 17.97 12.24 4.48
C MET A 135 18.07 13.17 5.68
N ASN A 136 18.97 14.16 5.60
CA ASN A 136 19.09 15.18 6.63
C ASN A 136 17.83 16.05 6.67
N LEU A 137 17.45 16.47 7.87
CA LEU A 137 16.39 17.46 8.06
C LEU A 137 16.98 18.87 8.04
N PRO A 138 16.18 19.90 7.71
CA PRO A 138 16.61 21.28 7.91
C PRO A 138 16.92 21.55 9.38
N ASP A 139 18.06 22.20 9.64
CA ASP A 139 18.41 22.67 10.97
C ASP A 139 17.42 23.72 11.46
N ALA A 140 17.27 23.84 12.78
CA ALA A 140 16.37 24.82 13.39
C ALA A 140 16.65 26.27 12.93
N SER A 141 17.90 26.61 12.62
CA SER A 141 18.32 27.93 12.15
C SER A 141 17.85 28.28 10.73
N VAL A 142 17.40 27.29 9.95
CA VAL A 142 16.84 27.52 8.60
C VAL A 142 15.49 28.23 8.68
N PHE A 143 14.67 27.88 9.67
CA PHE A 143 13.34 28.46 9.85
C PHE A 143 13.43 29.87 10.41
N GLY A 144 12.76 30.83 9.76
CA GLY A 144 12.88 32.26 10.05
C GLY A 144 14.07 32.96 9.36
N SER A 145 14.87 32.22 8.57
CA SER A 145 15.89 32.79 7.69
C SER A 145 15.34 33.03 6.28
N LYS A 146 16.16 33.59 5.38
CA LYS A 146 15.82 33.76 3.95
C LYS A 146 15.69 32.44 3.18
N ASP A 147 16.18 31.34 3.74
CA ASP A 147 16.20 30.02 3.09
C ASP A 147 14.90 29.22 3.34
N ALA A 148 13.97 29.78 4.13
CA ALA A 148 12.65 29.21 4.39
C ALA A 148 11.56 30.29 4.23
N PRO A 149 10.33 29.93 3.83
CA PRO A 149 9.21 30.86 3.92
C PRO A 149 8.98 31.29 5.36
N ALA A 150 8.70 32.58 5.58
CA ALA A 150 8.65 33.21 6.91
C ALA A 150 7.71 32.51 7.92
N ASN A 151 6.60 31.93 7.44
CA ASN A 151 5.57 31.31 8.28
C ASN A 151 5.67 29.78 8.35
N VAL A 152 6.70 29.17 7.76
CA VAL A 152 6.89 27.71 7.78
C VAL A 152 7.76 27.33 8.96
N LYS A 153 7.30 26.36 9.74
CA LYS A 153 8.05 25.75 10.86
C LYS A 153 8.54 24.36 10.48
N LEU A 154 9.42 23.80 11.31
CA LEU A 154 9.87 22.41 11.16
C LEU A 154 8.69 21.42 11.16
N THR A 155 7.66 21.66 11.99
CA THR A 155 6.45 20.83 12.03
C THR A 155 5.72 20.83 10.69
N ASP A 156 5.64 21.97 10.00
CA ASP A 156 4.98 22.09 8.70
C ASP A 156 5.78 21.38 7.61
N TYR A 157 7.12 21.55 7.63
CA TYR A 157 8.02 20.81 6.74
C TYR A 157 7.88 19.30 6.92
N LEU A 158 7.91 18.82 8.18
CA LEU A 158 7.75 17.40 8.50
C LEU A 158 6.38 16.88 8.09
N ASN A 159 5.31 17.66 8.28
CA ASN A 159 3.96 17.30 7.88
C ASN A 159 3.89 17.00 6.37
N VAL A 160 4.41 17.90 5.55
CA VAL A 160 4.43 17.77 4.08
C VAL A 160 5.38 16.66 3.60
N MET A 161 6.57 16.55 4.20
CA MET A 161 7.60 15.58 3.79
C MET A 161 7.41 14.17 4.36
N LYS A 162 6.41 13.95 5.22
CA LYS A 162 6.10 12.61 5.77
C LYS A 162 4.73 12.11 5.36
N ASN A 163 3.67 12.87 5.62
CA ASN A 163 2.30 12.32 5.59
C ASN A 163 1.32 13.10 4.71
N ASN A 164 1.25 14.43 4.85
CA ASN A 164 0.19 15.25 4.25
C ASN A 164 0.63 15.95 2.95
N GLY A 165 1.69 15.46 2.33
CA GLY A 165 2.11 15.85 0.98
C GLY A 165 2.28 14.62 0.09
N CYS A 166 2.90 14.79 -1.07
CA CYS A 166 3.01 13.71 -2.06
C CYS A 166 3.88 12.52 -1.61
N VAL A 167 4.67 12.65 -0.53
CA VAL A 167 5.48 11.55 0.03
C VAL A 167 4.61 10.37 0.50
N GLY A 168 3.36 10.61 0.93
CA GLY A 168 2.43 9.53 1.27
C GLY A 168 2.08 8.63 0.08
N CYS A 169 2.07 9.19 -1.15
CA CYS A 169 1.73 8.47 -2.38
C CYS A 169 2.97 7.92 -3.10
N HIS A 170 4.15 8.49 -2.88
CA HIS A 170 5.39 8.09 -3.51
C HIS A 170 6.35 7.51 -2.49
N GLN A 171 6.62 6.21 -2.54
CA GLN A 171 7.55 5.59 -1.59
C GLN A 171 8.99 6.12 -1.78
N LEU A 172 9.48 6.92 -0.83
CA LEU A 172 10.86 7.39 -0.77
C LEU A 172 11.80 6.31 -0.21
N GLY A 173 12.98 6.19 -0.81
CA GLY A 173 14.05 5.29 -0.37
C GLY A 173 14.11 3.93 -1.09
N GLN A 174 13.12 3.60 -1.91
CA GLN A 174 13.25 2.48 -2.86
C GLN A 174 14.22 2.86 -3.98
N LEU A 175 14.72 1.87 -4.73
CA LEU A 175 15.79 2.10 -5.72
C LEU A 175 15.50 3.28 -6.66
N SER A 176 14.28 3.38 -7.19
CA SER A 176 13.90 4.44 -8.13
C SER A 176 13.82 5.84 -7.52
N THR A 177 13.71 5.97 -6.19
CA THR A 177 13.62 7.26 -5.49
C THR A 177 14.90 7.63 -4.73
N ARG A 178 15.68 6.65 -4.26
CA ARG A 178 17.02 6.87 -3.67
C ARG A 178 18.12 7.14 -4.70
N THR A 179 17.89 6.79 -5.96
CA THR A 179 18.74 7.19 -7.09
C THR A 179 18.00 8.13 -8.02
N ILE A 180 18.71 8.78 -8.95
CA ILE A 180 18.14 9.62 -10.00
C ILE A 180 18.46 8.99 -11.37
N PRO A 181 17.46 8.57 -12.17
CA PRO A 181 17.67 8.11 -13.54
C PRO A 181 18.41 9.16 -14.37
N GLU A 182 19.28 8.69 -15.26
CA GLU A 182 20.06 9.53 -16.18
C GLU A 182 19.17 10.51 -16.96
N TYR A 183 17.94 10.10 -17.31
CA TYR A 183 16.95 10.97 -17.96
C TYR A 183 16.74 12.31 -17.24
N HIS A 184 16.73 12.31 -15.90
CA HIS A 184 16.58 13.53 -15.11
C HIS A 184 17.93 14.17 -14.76
N LEU A 185 18.98 13.36 -14.55
CA LEU A 185 20.27 13.83 -14.05
C LEU A 185 21.19 14.40 -15.13
N LYS A 186 21.10 13.95 -16.38
CA LYS A 186 22.05 14.31 -17.44
C LYS A 186 22.20 15.82 -17.59
N GLY A 187 23.41 16.32 -17.35
CA GLY A 187 23.76 17.74 -17.44
C GLY A 187 23.17 18.63 -16.33
N ARG A 188 22.70 18.05 -15.23
CA ARG A 188 22.07 18.76 -14.10
C ARG A 188 22.76 18.45 -12.78
N THR A 189 22.62 19.35 -11.83
CA THR A 189 22.89 19.05 -10.42
C THR A 189 21.82 18.10 -9.88
N HIS A 190 22.09 17.41 -8.77
CA HIS A 190 21.05 16.60 -8.10
C HIS A 190 19.83 17.45 -7.70
N GLN A 191 20.03 18.71 -7.33
CA GLN A 191 18.95 19.63 -6.97
C GLN A 191 18.05 19.94 -8.17
N ASP A 192 18.64 20.33 -9.30
CA ASP A 192 17.89 20.59 -10.54
C ASP A 192 17.22 19.32 -11.07
N ALA A 193 17.87 18.17 -10.89
CA ALA A 193 17.30 16.88 -11.28
C ALA A 193 16.08 16.50 -10.44
N TRP A 194 16.06 16.83 -9.13
CA TRP A 194 14.87 16.67 -8.29
C TRP A 194 13.71 17.58 -8.71
N VAL A 195 14.00 18.85 -9.01
CA VAL A 195 12.99 19.78 -9.56
C VAL A 195 12.39 19.22 -10.86
N ARG A 196 13.25 18.82 -11.81
CA ARG A 196 12.80 18.24 -13.09
C ARG A 196 12.04 16.92 -12.91
N ARG A 197 12.45 16.09 -11.94
CA ARG A 197 11.79 14.82 -11.63
C ARG A 197 10.35 15.07 -11.20
N ILE A 198 10.12 15.92 -10.20
CA ILE A 198 8.78 16.08 -9.62
C ILE A 198 7.82 16.84 -10.53
N GLN A 199 8.32 17.53 -11.55
CA GLN A 199 7.48 18.10 -12.61
C GLN A 199 6.90 17.04 -13.57
N SER A 200 7.37 15.79 -13.49
CA SER A 200 7.03 14.77 -14.49
C SER A 200 5.65 14.14 -14.23
N GLY A 201 4.85 14.03 -15.29
CA GLY A 201 3.54 13.38 -15.22
C GLY A 201 2.44 14.26 -14.60
N GLN A 202 1.24 13.68 -14.46
CA GLN A 202 0.02 14.46 -14.15
C GLN A 202 -0.07 14.96 -12.70
N ALA A 203 0.69 14.38 -11.76
CA ALA A 203 0.78 14.91 -10.39
C ALA A 203 1.76 16.09 -10.26
N GLY A 204 2.52 16.41 -11.32
CA GLY A 204 3.70 17.26 -11.20
C GLY A 204 3.41 18.70 -10.76
N GLU A 205 2.27 19.26 -11.15
CA GLU A 205 1.85 20.59 -10.70
C GLU A 205 1.67 20.65 -9.18
N ASN A 206 0.92 19.71 -8.60
CA ASN A 206 0.72 19.63 -7.15
C ASN A 206 2.04 19.38 -6.40
N MET A 207 2.87 18.48 -6.91
CA MET A 207 4.17 18.20 -6.28
C MET A 207 5.05 19.46 -6.24
N VAL A 208 5.06 20.25 -7.32
CA VAL A 208 5.81 21.52 -7.39
C VAL A 208 5.19 22.57 -6.48
N LEU A 209 3.87 22.71 -6.45
CA LEU A 209 3.19 23.65 -5.57
C LEU A 209 3.50 23.38 -4.08
N LEU A 210 3.55 22.11 -3.67
CA LEU A 210 3.93 21.74 -2.31
C LEU A 210 5.42 22.00 -2.03
N ALA A 211 6.31 21.50 -2.89
CA ALA A 211 7.76 21.58 -2.63
C ALA A 211 8.33 23.00 -2.83
N ALA A 212 7.97 23.66 -3.92
CA ALA A 212 8.47 25.00 -4.28
C ALA A 212 7.59 26.12 -3.74
N GLY A 213 6.27 25.96 -3.77
CA GLY A 213 5.32 26.97 -3.29
C GLY A 213 5.23 26.99 -1.77
N GLN A 214 4.68 25.92 -1.17
CA GLN A 214 4.43 25.86 0.27
C GLN A 214 5.73 25.81 1.09
N LEU A 215 6.71 25.02 0.67
CA LEU A 215 7.98 24.86 1.39
C LEU A 215 9.13 25.72 0.84
N GLY A 216 8.87 26.63 -0.10
CA GLY A 216 9.88 27.55 -0.62
C GLY A 216 11.07 26.91 -1.32
N GLY A 217 10.94 25.67 -1.81
CA GLY A 217 12.01 24.92 -2.47
C GLY A 217 13.02 24.28 -1.51
N MET A 218 12.87 24.46 -0.20
CA MET A 218 13.74 23.83 0.81
C MET A 218 13.96 22.32 0.58
N PRO A 219 12.93 21.50 0.26
CA PRO A 219 13.11 20.06 0.11
C PRO A 219 14.17 19.68 -0.92
N PHE A 220 14.36 20.46 -1.99
CA PHE A 220 15.26 20.10 -3.08
C PHE A 220 16.72 20.00 -2.63
N LYS A 221 17.15 20.87 -1.70
CA LYS A 221 18.51 20.83 -1.14
C LYS A 221 18.77 19.50 -0.40
N TYR A 222 17.84 19.10 0.48
CA TYR A 222 18.00 17.92 1.33
C TYR A 222 17.81 16.62 0.55
N LEU A 223 16.88 16.60 -0.41
CA LEU A 223 16.72 15.49 -1.35
C LEU A 223 17.95 15.32 -2.25
N ALA A 224 18.53 16.44 -2.71
CA ALA A 224 19.75 16.42 -3.51
C ALA A 224 20.94 15.87 -2.72
N ASP A 225 21.22 16.43 -1.55
CA ASP A 225 22.28 15.96 -0.66
C ASP A 225 22.17 14.46 -0.40
N TRP A 226 20.98 13.99 -0.02
CA TRP A 226 20.72 12.59 0.25
C TRP A 226 21.01 11.69 -0.96
N THR A 227 20.43 12.01 -2.12
CA THR A 227 20.64 11.18 -3.32
C THR A 227 22.06 11.26 -3.87
N GLU A 228 22.77 12.37 -3.67
CA GLU A 228 24.17 12.51 -4.07
C GLU A 228 25.09 11.70 -3.17
N ARG A 229 24.87 11.71 -1.85
CA ARG A 229 25.61 10.85 -0.92
C ARG A 229 25.38 9.37 -1.21
N VAL A 230 24.14 8.96 -1.49
CA VAL A 230 23.81 7.59 -1.92
C VAL A 230 24.54 7.25 -3.23
N ALA A 231 24.57 8.16 -4.22
CA ALA A 231 25.30 7.94 -5.47
C ALA A 231 26.83 7.81 -5.27
N LYS A 232 27.38 8.47 -4.24
CA LYS A 232 28.79 8.34 -3.82
C LYS A 232 29.07 7.08 -2.98
N GLY A 233 28.05 6.25 -2.72
CA GLY A 233 28.19 4.97 -2.04
C GLY A 233 27.87 4.99 -0.54
N GLU A 234 27.28 6.07 -0.02
CA GLU A 234 26.79 6.06 1.37
C GLU A 234 25.67 5.02 1.54
N LEU A 235 25.72 4.27 2.64
CA LEU A 235 24.77 3.20 2.97
C LEU A 235 23.99 3.54 4.25
N PRO A 236 22.81 2.93 4.45
CA PRO A 236 22.10 3.05 5.72
C PRO A 236 22.98 2.60 6.89
N TRP A 237 23.12 3.47 7.89
CA TRP A 237 23.87 3.16 9.11
C TRP A 237 23.18 2.08 9.95
N ALA A 238 21.85 2.05 9.94
CA ALA A 238 21.05 1.02 10.59
C ALA A 238 20.92 -0.21 9.67
N LYS A 239 21.12 -1.41 10.23
CA LYS A 239 20.93 -2.67 9.52
C LYS A 239 19.63 -3.32 9.99
N PRO A 240 18.72 -3.71 9.09
CA PRO A 240 17.49 -4.37 9.48
C PRO A 240 17.78 -5.77 10.04
N VAL A 241 17.00 -6.15 11.05
CA VAL A 241 17.03 -7.50 11.63
C VAL A 241 16.13 -8.44 10.82
N ARG A 242 16.53 -9.70 10.71
CA ARG A 242 15.67 -10.74 10.12
C ARG A 242 14.49 -11.04 11.05
N PRO A 243 13.33 -11.48 10.52
CA PRO A 243 12.21 -11.91 11.36
C PRO A 243 12.61 -12.99 12.35
N GLN A 244 12.10 -12.88 13.58
CA GLN A 244 12.36 -13.82 14.68
C GLN A 244 11.06 -14.27 15.36
N GLY A 245 11.10 -15.44 16.00
CA GLY A 245 9.95 -15.98 16.73
C GLY A 245 8.67 -15.99 15.89
N VAL A 246 7.61 -15.37 16.41
CA VAL A 246 6.28 -15.35 15.79
C VAL A 246 6.23 -14.58 14.46
N GLU A 247 7.17 -13.68 14.19
CA GLU A 247 7.23 -12.92 12.92
C GLU A 247 7.47 -13.84 11.71
N ARG A 248 8.00 -15.05 11.95
CA ARG A 248 8.26 -16.04 10.90
C ARG A 248 7.02 -16.79 10.43
N ASN A 249 5.90 -16.67 11.15
CA ASN A 249 4.63 -17.31 10.79
C ASN A 249 3.85 -16.52 9.72
N ILE A 250 4.46 -15.51 9.11
CA ILE A 250 3.83 -14.68 8.10
C ILE A 250 3.92 -15.36 6.72
N VAL A 251 2.78 -15.50 6.07
CA VAL A 251 2.67 -15.85 4.65
C VAL A 251 2.15 -14.63 3.90
N VAL A 252 2.91 -14.13 2.93
CA VAL A 252 2.52 -12.98 2.12
C VAL A 252 2.16 -13.47 0.72
N THR A 253 0.92 -13.23 0.29
CA THR A 253 0.53 -13.39 -1.11
C THR A 253 0.45 -12.02 -1.76
N LEU A 254 1.24 -11.80 -2.80
CA LEU A 254 1.22 -10.57 -3.59
C LEU A 254 0.63 -10.86 -4.97
N ARG A 255 -0.27 -9.97 -5.38
CA ARG A 255 -0.88 -9.96 -6.71
C ARG A 255 -0.75 -8.56 -7.27
N ASP A 256 -0.34 -8.49 -8.53
CA ASP A 256 -0.31 -7.25 -9.29
C ASP A 256 -1.53 -7.25 -10.20
N TRP A 257 -2.58 -6.54 -9.79
CA TRP A 257 -3.85 -6.53 -10.52
C TRP A 257 -4.13 -5.14 -11.06
N HIS A 258 -4.76 -5.10 -12.25
CA HIS A 258 -4.90 -3.94 -13.13
C HIS A 258 -3.70 -3.75 -14.08
N ASN A 259 -3.25 -2.53 -14.39
CA ASN A 259 -2.26 -2.31 -15.44
C ASN A 259 -1.19 -1.23 -15.08
N PRO A 260 -0.03 -1.23 -15.76
CA PRO A 260 1.11 -0.36 -15.40
C PRO A 260 0.89 1.15 -15.52
N LYS A 261 -0.19 1.60 -16.16
CA LYS A 261 -0.51 3.03 -16.32
C LYS A 261 -1.39 3.58 -15.19
N GLN A 262 -1.98 2.69 -14.39
CA GLN A 262 -3.04 3.04 -13.48
C GLN A 262 -2.60 2.84 -12.03
N TYR A 263 -3.03 3.77 -11.16
CA TYR A 263 -2.79 3.72 -9.74
C TYR A 263 -4.06 3.24 -9.02
N LEU A 264 -3.90 2.29 -8.11
CA LEU A 264 -4.97 1.88 -7.20
C LEU A 264 -4.83 2.68 -5.91
N HIS A 265 -5.80 3.55 -5.67
CA HIS A 265 -5.87 4.41 -4.51
C HIS A 265 -6.34 3.69 -3.25
N ASP A 266 -7.45 2.98 -3.37
CA ASP A 266 -8.12 2.30 -2.26
C ASP A 266 -8.66 0.93 -2.70
N LEU A 267 -9.04 0.09 -1.74
CA LEU A 267 -9.78 -1.14 -1.96
C LEU A 267 -10.64 -1.52 -0.75
N ILE A 268 -11.68 -2.30 -1.02
CA ILE A 268 -12.50 -2.92 0.04
C ILE A 268 -12.58 -4.44 -0.12
N ALA A 269 -12.41 -5.15 0.99
CA ALA A 269 -12.40 -6.60 1.05
C ALA A 269 -13.65 -7.21 1.71
N SER A 270 -14.25 -6.55 2.70
CA SER A 270 -15.52 -6.95 3.33
C SER A 270 -16.10 -5.78 4.10
N ASP A 271 -17.33 -5.93 4.60
CA ASP A 271 -17.87 -5.05 5.65
C ASP A 271 -16.94 -5.14 6.88
N ARG A 272 -16.40 -4.01 7.32
CA ARG A 272 -15.47 -3.94 8.46
C ARG A 272 -16.10 -4.38 9.78
N ARG A 273 -17.43 -4.28 9.89
CA ARG A 273 -18.22 -4.68 11.06
C ARG A 273 -18.49 -6.18 11.05
N TYR A 274 -18.55 -6.78 9.85
CA TYR A 274 -18.81 -8.20 9.63
C TYR A 274 -17.85 -8.77 8.55
N PRO A 275 -16.59 -9.06 8.90
CA PRO A 275 -15.56 -9.43 7.93
C PRO A 275 -15.85 -10.71 7.13
N THR A 276 -16.77 -11.56 7.59
CA THR A 276 -17.14 -12.81 6.90
C THR A 276 -18.16 -12.62 5.78
N VAL A 277 -18.80 -11.45 5.65
CA VAL A 277 -19.81 -11.18 4.60
C VAL A 277 -19.27 -11.41 3.20
N ASN A 278 -18.00 -11.09 2.97
CA ASN A 278 -17.31 -11.32 1.70
C ASN A 278 -16.13 -12.30 1.86
N ALA A 279 -16.24 -13.28 2.77
CA ALA A 279 -15.22 -14.31 2.93
C ALA A 279 -14.96 -15.01 1.60
N TYR A 280 -13.69 -15.07 1.19
CA TYR A 280 -13.25 -15.62 -0.11
C TYR A 280 -13.85 -14.93 -1.34
N GLY A 281 -14.54 -13.80 -1.15
CA GLY A 281 -15.17 -13.04 -2.21
C GLY A 281 -14.18 -12.12 -2.95
N PRO A 282 -14.66 -11.49 -4.03
CA PRO A 282 -13.85 -10.56 -4.79
C PRO A 282 -13.53 -9.28 -4.00
N LEU A 283 -12.37 -8.70 -4.30
CA LEU A 283 -11.89 -7.43 -3.77
C LEU A 283 -12.18 -6.33 -4.79
N TYR A 284 -12.67 -5.18 -4.34
CA TYR A 284 -13.07 -4.07 -5.21
C TYR A 284 -12.09 -2.92 -5.00
N GLY A 285 -11.34 -2.57 -6.05
CA GLY A 285 -10.35 -1.50 -6.05
C GLY A 285 -10.87 -0.18 -6.63
N GLN A 286 -10.19 0.90 -6.28
CA GLN A 286 -10.53 2.27 -6.70
C GLN A 286 -9.32 2.90 -7.38
N CYS A 287 -9.52 3.34 -8.63
CA CYS A 287 -8.47 3.93 -9.46
C CYS A 287 -8.20 5.42 -9.18
N GLU A 288 -8.82 6.05 -8.18
CA GLU A 288 -9.00 7.52 -8.05
C GLU A 288 -8.19 8.40 -9.02
N HIS A 289 -8.89 9.17 -9.86
CA HIS A 289 -8.37 10.02 -10.94
C HIS A 289 -7.73 9.27 -12.11
N ALA A 290 -7.19 8.07 -11.91
CA ALA A 290 -6.40 7.37 -12.91
C ALA A 290 -7.27 6.75 -14.01
N CYS A 291 -8.39 6.11 -13.66
CA CYS A 291 -9.20 5.35 -14.61
C CYS A 291 -10.72 5.45 -14.36
N ASN A 292 -11.52 5.00 -15.33
CA ASN A 292 -13.00 4.86 -15.20
C ASN A 292 -13.43 3.48 -14.70
N ASP A 293 -12.49 2.65 -14.27
CA ASP A 293 -12.79 1.29 -13.83
C ASP A 293 -12.89 1.22 -12.30
N MET A 294 -13.70 0.28 -11.84
CA MET A 294 -13.55 -0.38 -10.55
C MET A 294 -12.91 -1.74 -10.82
N PRO A 295 -11.59 -1.89 -10.64
CA PRO A 295 -10.93 -3.18 -10.76
C PRO A 295 -11.44 -4.16 -9.70
N ILE A 296 -11.65 -5.40 -10.10
CA ILE A 296 -12.19 -6.46 -9.24
C ILE A 296 -11.22 -7.65 -9.31
N LEU A 297 -10.64 -8.03 -8.16
CA LEU A 297 -9.85 -9.26 -8.06
C LEU A 297 -10.68 -10.36 -7.38
N ASP A 298 -10.82 -11.52 -8.02
CA ASP A 298 -11.18 -12.76 -7.32
C ASP A 298 -9.89 -13.45 -6.81
N PRO A 299 -9.60 -13.40 -5.49
CA PRO A 299 -8.36 -13.94 -4.95
C PRO A 299 -8.32 -15.47 -4.97
N VAL A 300 -9.47 -16.16 -5.01
CA VAL A 300 -9.54 -17.63 -5.03
C VAL A 300 -9.23 -18.14 -6.43
N LYS A 301 -9.87 -17.54 -7.44
CA LYS A 301 -9.65 -17.91 -8.85
C LYS A 301 -8.40 -17.28 -9.46
N ASN A 302 -7.81 -16.30 -8.77
CA ASN A 302 -6.66 -15.53 -9.23
C ASN A 302 -6.89 -14.89 -10.61
N VAL A 303 -8.06 -14.28 -10.77
CA VAL A 303 -8.47 -13.53 -11.97
C VAL A 303 -8.81 -12.10 -11.60
N ALA A 304 -8.54 -11.17 -12.51
CA ALA A 304 -8.94 -9.78 -12.40
C ALA A 304 -9.89 -9.42 -13.55
N THR A 305 -10.93 -8.67 -13.23
CA THR A 305 -11.90 -8.10 -14.18
C THR A 305 -12.12 -6.63 -13.83
N ASN A 306 -12.69 -5.84 -14.74
CA ASN A 306 -13.04 -4.45 -14.47
C ASN A 306 -14.54 -4.26 -14.61
N PHE A 307 -15.14 -3.51 -13.68
CA PHE A 307 -16.44 -2.89 -13.90
C PHE A 307 -16.19 -1.45 -14.38
N VAL A 308 -16.57 -1.12 -15.61
CA VAL A 308 -16.43 0.24 -16.14
C VAL A 308 -17.56 1.09 -15.58
N LEU A 309 -17.23 2.13 -14.82
CA LEU A 309 -18.22 3.05 -14.25
C LEU A 309 -18.93 3.80 -15.39
N PRO A 310 -20.27 3.95 -15.32
CA PRO A 310 -21.01 4.70 -16.34
C PRO A 310 -20.51 6.15 -16.47
N THR A 311 -20.27 6.56 -17.71
CA THR A 311 -19.91 7.95 -18.08
C THR A 311 -20.74 8.40 -19.28
N THR A 312 -20.98 9.70 -19.42
CA THR A 312 -21.56 10.27 -20.66
C THR A 312 -20.49 11.05 -21.45
N PRO A 313 -20.67 11.22 -22.78
CA PRO A 313 -19.68 11.92 -23.62
C PRO A 313 -19.34 13.34 -23.13
N ASP A 314 -20.33 14.05 -22.60
CA ASP A 314 -20.25 15.43 -22.11
C ASP A 314 -19.64 15.57 -20.71
N MET A 315 -19.44 14.47 -19.96
CA MET A 315 -18.76 14.54 -18.67
C MET A 315 -17.31 15.04 -18.83
N PRO A 316 -16.91 16.04 -18.04
CA PRO A 316 -15.52 16.49 -18.02
C PRO A 316 -14.61 15.44 -17.38
N LEU A 317 -13.30 15.59 -17.58
CA LEU A 317 -12.32 14.84 -16.79
C LEU A 317 -12.44 15.25 -15.32
N ALA A 318 -12.35 14.27 -14.43
CA ALA A 318 -12.31 14.46 -12.99
C ALA A 318 -10.89 14.81 -12.53
N LEU A 319 -10.29 15.81 -13.18
CA LEU A 319 -8.91 16.28 -13.05
C LEU A 319 -8.88 17.82 -13.08
N GLY A 320 -7.73 18.41 -12.76
CA GLY A 320 -7.52 19.87 -12.80
C GLY A 320 -7.26 20.47 -11.41
N PRO A 321 -7.25 21.82 -11.28
CA PRO A 321 -6.88 22.50 -10.04
C PRO A 321 -7.64 21.95 -8.82
N GLY A 322 -6.90 21.59 -7.77
CA GLY A 322 -7.44 20.99 -6.55
C GLY A 322 -7.62 19.46 -6.58
N ASN A 323 -7.36 18.78 -7.71
CA ASN A 323 -7.30 17.32 -7.80
C ASN A 323 -5.84 16.84 -7.81
N ALA A 324 -5.59 15.57 -7.50
CA ALA A 324 -4.24 15.01 -7.51
C ALA A 324 -3.59 15.00 -8.90
N GLY A 325 -4.38 15.00 -9.98
CA GLY A 325 -3.91 15.01 -11.37
C GLY A 325 -4.32 16.25 -12.16
N SER A 326 -3.38 16.80 -12.92
CA SER A 326 -3.57 17.89 -13.86
C SER A 326 -4.00 17.40 -15.24
N VAL A 327 -4.78 18.23 -15.95
CA VAL A 327 -5.20 17.98 -17.35
C VAL A 327 -4.02 18.08 -18.32
N LYS A 328 -3.03 18.92 -17.99
CA LYS A 328 -1.78 19.05 -18.74
C LYS A 328 -0.62 18.72 -17.81
N ILE A 329 0.28 17.86 -18.26
CA ILE A 329 1.53 17.61 -17.55
C ILE A 329 2.46 18.83 -17.66
N LEU A 330 3.26 19.07 -16.61
CA LEU A 330 4.28 20.13 -16.66
C LEU A 330 5.51 19.71 -17.46
N GLN A 331 5.91 18.45 -17.32
CA GLN A 331 7.05 17.86 -18.00
C GLN A 331 6.81 16.38 -18.30
N SER A 332 7.51 15.87 -19.33
CA SER A 332 7.42 14.48 -19.74
C SER A 332 7.93 13.50 -18.68
N SER A 333 7.22 12.38 -18.58
CA SER A 333 7.57 11.18 -17.80
C SER A 333 8.75 10.43 -18.43
N ALA A 334 9.63 9.88 -17.59
CA ALA A 334 10.72 9.00 -18.03
C ALA A 334 10.22 7.66 -18.60
N TYR A 335 8.95 7.30 -18.35
CA TYR A 335 8.37 6.01 -18.74
C TYR A 335 7.32 6.15 -19.85
N TRP A 336 6.51 7.21 -19.79
CA TRP A 336 5.34 7.39 -20.65
C TRP A 336 5.41 8.65 -21.53
N GLY A 337 6.55 9.37 -21.51
CA GLY A 337 6.72 10.58 -22.29
C GLY A 337 5.67 11.64 -21.94
N GLU A 338 4.98 12.16 -22.96
CA GLU A 338 3.97 13.21 -22.81
C GLU A 338 2.52 12.68 -22.71
N GLU A 339 2.34 11.37 -22.63
CA GLU A 339 1.01 10.77 -22.53
C GLU A 339 0.32 11.12 -21.21
N ASN A 340 -0.92 11.63 -21.29
CA ASN A 340 -1.82 11.72 -20.15
C ASN A 340 -2.43 10.34 -19.90
N ILE A 341 -1.92 9.64 -18.89
CA ILE A 341 -2.32 8.27 -18.52
C ILE A 341 -3.48 8.21 -17.53
N TRP A 342 -3.78 9.31 -16.86
CA TRP A 342 -4.95 9.50 -15.99
C TRP A 342 -6.03 10.23 -16.78
N ASP A 343 -7.17 9.57 -16.98
CA ASP A 343 -8.24 10.01 -17.87
C ASP A 343 -9.65 9.81 -17.29
N SER A 344 -9.73 9.65 -15.96
CA SER A 344 -11.00 9.40 -15.28
C SER A 344 -12.00 10.53 -15.48
N LYS A 345 -13.26 10.15 -15.69
CA LYS A 345 -14.47 11.00 -15.68
C LYS A 345 -15.39 10.64 -14.51
N ALA A 346 -15.52 9.35 -14.18
CA ALA A 346 -16.40 8.87 -13.10
C ALA A 346 -15.75 8.90 -11.70
N ASN A 347 -14.43 9.04 -11.60
CA ASN A 347 -13.64 9.13 -10.36
C ASN A 347 -14.26 8.56 -9.07
N ASN A 348 -13.88 7.32 -8.75
CA ASN A 348 -14.20 6.67 -7.48
C ASN A 348 -13.04 6.80 -6.50
N HIS A 349 -13.30 7.30 -5.30
CA HIS A 349 -12.29 7.54 -4.27
C HIS A 349 -12.21 6.43 -3.22
N ASN A 350 -13.32 6.15 -2.53
CA ASN A 350 -13.38 5.14 -1.47
C ASN A 350 -14.60 4.24 -1.67
N SER A 351 -14.49 3.00 -1.20
CA SER A 351 -15.59 2.05 -1.22
C SER A 351 -15.78 1.35 0.12
N MET A 352 -17.02 1.02 0.43
CA MET A 352 -17.42 0.25 1.61
C MET A 352 -18.39 -0.86 1.24
N LEU A 353 -18.21 -2.04 1.83
CA LEU A 353 -19.15 -3.15 1.71
C LEU A 353 -20.15 -3.08 2.87
N ASP A 354 -21.43 -3.30 2.58
CA ASP A 354 -22.46 -3.46 3.61
C ASP A 354 -22.68 -4.93 3.98
N ARG A 355 -23.51 -5.16 5.01
CA ARG A 355 -23.85 -6.50 5.51
C ARG A 355 -24.55 -7.41 4.49
N LYS A 356 -25.04 -6.85 3.38
CA LYS A 356 -25.71 -7.60 2.30
C LYS A 356 -24.74 -7.97 1.17
N GLY A 357 -23.48 -7.50 1.24
CA GLY A 357 -22.45 -7.69 0.23
C GLY A 357 -22.52 -6.68 -0.91
N ARG A 358 -23.23 -5.55 -0.74
CA ARG A 358 -23.29 -4.47 -1.75
C ARG A 358 -22.15 -3.49 -1.54
N VAL A 359 -21.58 -3.00 -2.64
CA VAL A 359 -20.45 -2.08 -2.65
C VAL A 359 -20.96 -0.65 -2.78
N TRP A 360 -20.69 0.18 -1.78
CA TRP A 360 -21.04 1.59 -1.73
C TRP A 360 -19.80 2.42 -2.07
N LEU A 361 -19.92 3.33 -3.02
CA LEU A 361 -18.84 4.05 -3.67
C LEU A 361 -19.00 5.56 -3.46
N ALA A 362 -17.90 6.24 -3.18
CA ALA A 362 -17.78 7.69 -3.39
C ALA A 362 -17.40 7.91 -4.85
N ALA A 363 -18.39 8.09 -5.73
CA ALA A 363 -18.18 8.17 -7.17
C ALA A 363 -18.77 9.45 -7.76
N THR A 364 -18.06 10.02 -8.73
CA THR A 364 -18.54 11.13 -9.57
C THR A 364 -19.18 10.54 -10.83
N GLY A 365 -19.99 11.33 -11.51
CA GLY A 365 -20.65 10.88 -12.74
C GLY A 365 -21.79 11.81 -13.13
N HIS A 366 -21.68 13.09 -12.81
CA HIS A 366 -22.66 14.10 -13.16
C HIS A 366 -22.02 15.49 -13.07
N VAL A 367 -22.67 16.48 -13.68
CA VAL A 367 -22.29 17.89 -13.54
C VAL A 367 -22.61 18.36 -12.11
N PRO A 368 -21.73 19.14 -11.45
CA PRO A 368 -21.98 19.61 -10.09
C PRO A 368 -23.25 20.45 -9.96
N ASP A 369 -24.27 19.94 -9.27
CA ASP A 369 -25.53 20.63 -8.95
C ASP A 369 -26.30 19.82 -7.88
N ASN A 370 -27.29 20.46 -7.26
CA ASN A 370 -28.24 19.86 -6.33
C ASN A 370 -29.71 20.21 -6.66
N PRO A 371 -30.67 19.31 -6.36
CA PRO A 371 -32.10 19.60 -6.48
C PRO A 371 -32.58 20.61 -5.43
N ALA A 372 -33.80 21.13 -5.63
CA ALA A 372 -34.38 22.18 -4.78
C ALA A 372 -34.47 21.78 -3.30
N PHE A 373 -34.73 20.51 -2.97
CA PHE A 373 -34.85 20.06 -1.59
C PHE A 373 -33.52 20.10 -0.81
N CYS A 374 -32.37 20.22 -1.49
CA CYS A 374 -31.07 20.43 -0.84
C CYS A 374 -30.75 21.92 -0.57
N LYS A 375 -31.47 22.82 -1.25
CA LYS A 375 -31.15 24.24 -1.34
C LYS A 375 -31.95 25.05 -0.31
N LYS A 376 -31.56 26.31 -0.14
CA LYS A 376 -32.26 27.27 0.73
C LYS A 376 -33.73 27.39 0.31
N GLY A 377 -34.64 27.37 1.30
CA GLY A 377 -36.09 27.40 1.08
C GLY A 377 -36.75 26.02 1.07
N SER A 378 -35.96 24.94 1.15
CA SER A 378 -36.46 23.59 1.39
C SER A 378 -37.01 23.41 2.81
N THR A 379 -37.92 22.46 2.98
CA THR A 379 -38.40 21.99 4.29
C THR A 379 -37.61 20.79 4.81
N HIS A 380 -36.65 20.27 4.07
CA HIS A 380 -35.79 19.18 4.52
C HIS A 380 -34.97 19.65 5.74
N PRO A 381 -34.97 18.94 6.87
CA PRO A 381 -34.33 19.42 8.11
C PRO A 381 -32.87 19.85 7.93
N SER A 382 -32.08 19.06 7.20
CA SER A 382 -30.69 19.40 6.90
C SER A 382 -30.51 20.60 5.97
N ALA A 383 -31.46 20.86 5.06
CA ALA A 383 -31.38 22.03 4.16
C ALA A 383 -31.82 23.33 4.86
N VAL A 384 -32.65 23.22 5.90
CA VAL A 384 -32.98 24.33 6.80
C VAL A 384 -31.74 24.74 7.61
N GLU A 385 -30.97 23.76 8.09
CA GLU A 385 -29.76 24.02 8.87
C GLU A 385 -28.57 24.47 8.00
N PHE A 386 -28.26 23.70 6.94
CA PHE A 386 -27.08 23.92 6.12
C PHE A 386 -27.39 23.67 4.63
N PRO A 387 -27.99 24.64 3.91
CA PRO A 387 -28.37 24.46 2.51
C PRO A 387 -27.14 24.27 1.61
N LEU A 388 -27.20 23.29 0.70
CA LEU A 388 -26.11 22.95 -0.21
C LEU A 388 -26.51 23.18 -1.66
N ASN A 389 -25.83 24.12 -2.32
CA ASN A 389 -26.14 24.50 -3.70
C ASN A 389 -25.70 23.49 -4.75
N SER A 390 -24.63 22.73 -4.49
CA SER A 390 -24.10 21.74 -5.41
C SER A 390 -23.36 20.62 -4.67
N THR A 391 -23.25 19.47 -5.34
CA THR A 391 -22.39 18.36 -4.94
C THR A 391 -21.63 17.88 -6.19
N ASN A 392 -20.39 17.41 -6.03
CA ASN A 392 -19.56 16.91 -7.14
C ASN A 392 -19.44 15.37 -7.14
N ARG A 393 -19.31 14.76 -5.96
CA ARG A 393 -19.15 13.31 -5.79
C ARG A 393 -20.29 12.78 -4.94
N ARG A 394 -21.09 11.87 -5.47
CA ARG A 394 -22.26 11.30 -4.79
C ARG A 394 -22.02 9.87 -4.36
N VAL A 395 -22.93 9.38 -3.51
CA VAL A 395 -22.92 7.98 -3.12
C VAL A 395 -23.56 7.13 -4.21
N THR A 396 -22.87 6.09 -4.64
CA THR A 396 -23.37 5.10 -5.60
C THR A 396 -23.29 3.71 -5.00
N MET A 397 -24.29 2.86 -5.24
CA MET A 397 -24.25 1.46 -4.83
C MET A 397 -24.17 0.54 -6.04
N TYR A 398 -23.19 -0.36 -6.03
CA TYR A 398 -23.07 -1.50 -6.92
C TYR A 398 -23.47 -2.77 -6.17
N ASP A 399 -24.41 -3.53 -6.71
CA ASP A 399 -24.79 -4.85 -6.20
C ASP A 399 -24.12 -5.94 -7.05
N PRO A 400 -23.07 -6.63 -6.54
CA PRO A 400 -22.37 -7.66 -7.30
C PRO A 400 -23.25 -8.84 -7.70
N LYS A 401 -24.37 -9.09 -7.00
CA LYS A 401 -25.27 -10.22 -7.30
C LYS A 401 -26.12 -9.95 -8.53
N THR A 402 -26.49 -8.69 -8.76
CA THR A 402 -27.38 -8.29 -9.86
C THR A 402 -26.66 -7.51 -10.95
N GLY A 403 -25.44 -7.03 -10.69
CA GLY A 403 -24.71 -6.11 -11.55
C GLY A 403 -25.29 -4.70 -11.56
N LYS A 404 -26.29 -4.40 -10.71
CA LYS A 404 -26.98 -3.11 -10.72
C LYS A 404 -26.10 -2.03 -10.11
N TYR A 405 -25.92 -0.92 -10.84
CA TYR A 405 -25.20 0.28 -10.43
C TYR A 405 -26.19 1.44 -10.25
N THR A 406 -26.38 1.89 -9.01
CA THR A 406 -27.41 2.87 -8.63
C THR A 406 -26.77 4.09 -7.98
N ALA A 407 -26.67 5.18 -8.75
CA ALA A 407 -26.27 6.47 -8.22
C ALA A 407 -27.43 7.09 -7.42
N TYR A 408 -27.17 7.48 -6.18
CA TYR A 408 -28.17 8.10 -5.31
C TYR A 408 -28.04 9.63 -5.35
N GLN A 409 -29.18 10.32 -5.34
CA GLN A 409 -29.25 11.78 -5.32
C GLN A 409 -28.98 12.31 -3.90
N THR A 410 -27.73 12.23 -3.44
CA THR A 410 -27.29 12.84 -2.17
C THR A 410 -27.06 14.34 -2.32
N CYS A 411 -27.43 15.13 -1.32
CA CYS A 411 -27.23 16.59 -1.31
C CYS A 411 -25.82 17.02 -0.94
N PHE A 412 -25.12 16.19 -0.16
CA PHE A 412 -23.76 16.43 0.30
C PHE A 412 -22.72 15.77 -0.61
N GLY A 413 -21.47 16.22 -0.50
CA GLY A 413 -20.32 15.57 -1.14
C GLY A 413 -19.94 14.29 -0.40
N SER A 414 -19.42 13.31 -1.14
CA SER A 414 -18.83 12.10 -0.58
C SER A 414 -17.32 12.05 -0.85
N HIS A 415 -16.58 11.48 0.08
CA HIS A 415 -15.14 11.24 -0.04
C HIS A 415 -14.82 9.91 0.63
N HIS A 416 -14.66 9.87 1.96
CA HIS A 416 -14.62 8.60 2.69
C HIS A 416 -16.02 8.20 3.13
N LEU A 417 -16.37 6.94 2.92
CA LEU A 417 -17.59 6.31 3.41
C LEU A 417 -17.23 5.47 4.63
N GLN A 418 -18.14 5.38 5.61
CA GLN A 418 -17.99 4.44 6.71
C GLN A 418 -19.35 4.04 7.26
N PHE A 419 -19.61 2.74 7.34
CA PHE A 419 -20.80 2.24 8.02
C PHE A 419 -20.66 2.37 9.54
N GLY A 420 -21.70 2.91 10.16
CA GLY A 420 -21.87 2.98 11.61
C GLY A 420 -22.21 1.62 12.22
N TYR A 421 -21.91 1.48 13.51
CA TYR A 421 -22.25 0.31 14.33
C TYR A 421 -23.62 0.54 14.99
N ASP A 422 -24.65 0.81 14.18
CA ASP A 422 -26.00 1.15 14.63
C ASP A 422 -27.08 0.29 13.96
N ALA A 423 -28.29 0.39 14.49
CA ALA A 423 -29.44 -0.41 14.06
C ALA A 423 -29.97 -0.04 12.66
N ASN A 424 -29.57 1.12 12.12
CA ASN A 424 -30.03 1.65 10.83
C ASN A 424 -29.04 1.37 9.69
N ASP A 425 -27.90 0.75 9.99
CA ASP A 425 -26.79 0.64 9.03
C ASP A 425 -26.44 2.00 8.42
N THR A 426 -26.31 3.02 9.27
CA THR A 426 -26.05 4.37 8.79
C THR A 426 -24.72 4.41 8.05
N LEU A 427 -24.74 4.82 6.79
CA LEU A 427 -23.55 5.08 5.99
C LEU A 427 -23.18 6.56 6.18
N TRP A 428 -22.03 6.83 6.77
CA TRP A 428 -21.50 8.18 6.99
C TRP A 428 -20.53 8.57 5.88
N MET A 429 -20.55 9.85 5.51
CA MET A 429 -19.73 10.42 4.44
C MET A 429 -19.01 11.67 4.92
N SER A 430 -17.71 11.74 4.63
CA SER A 430 -16.95 12.99 4.66
C SER A 430 -16.99 13.71 3.31
N THR A 431 -16.72 15.00 3.31
CA THR A 431 -16.68 15.84 2.10
C THR A 431 -15.29 15.97 1.47
N GLY A 432 -14.24 15.43 2.10
CA GLY A 432 -12.86 15.56 1.65
C GLY A 432 -12.30 16.96 1.90
N GLY A 433 -11.07 17.06 2.44
CA GLY A 433 -10.39 18.35 2.60
C GLY A 433 -11.07 19.39 3.51
N GLY A 434 -12.02 19.00 4.36
CA GLY A 434 -12.67 19.90 5.32
C GLY A 434 -13.84 20.71 4.75
N GLY A 435 -14.63 20.15 3.83
CA GLY A 435 -15.81 20.79 3.20
C GLY A 435 -16.99 21.16 4.12
N GLY A 436 -16.73 21.36 5.42
CA GLY A 436 -17.63 22.00 6.37
C GLY A 436 -18.85 21.20 6.80
N ASN A 437 -19.11 20.02 6.23
CA ASN A 437 -20.25 19.18 6.59
C ASN A 437 -19.91 17.68 6.62
N VAL A 438 -20.77 16.96 7.34
CA VAL A 438 -20.85 15.49 7.36
C VAL A 438 -22.23 15.07 6.89
N GLY A 439 -22.28 14.11 5.98
CA GLY A 439 -23.52 13.54 5.44
C GLY A 439 -23.72 12.10 5.90
N TRP A 440 -24.96 11.62 5.86
CA TRP A 440 -25.29 10.24 6.13
C TRP A 440 -26.48 9.73 5.32
N ILE A 441 -26.56 8.41 5.17
CA ILE A 441 -27.71 7.68 4.63
C ILE A 441 -28.11 6.60 5.63
N ASN A 442 -29.38 6.62 6.06
CA ASN A 442 -30.00 5.48 6.72
C ASN A 442 -30.30 4.40 5.67
N THR A 443 -29.39 3.45 5.51
CA THR A 443 -29.49 2.46 4.42
C THR A 443 -30.64 1.47 4.64
N LYS A 444 -31.05 1.23 5.89
CA LYS A 444 -32.24 0.44 6.20
C LYS A 444 -33.52 1.11 5.67
N MET A 445 -33.72 2.39 5.97
CA MET A 445 -34.87 3.15 5.46
C MET A 445 -34.85 3.24 3.93
N LEU A 446 -33.67 3.39 3.34
CA LEU A 446 -33.52 3.40 1.89
C LEU A 446 -33.92 2.05 1.27
N ASP A 447 -33.56 0.94 1.90
CA ASP A 447 -33.94 -0.39 1.44
C ASP A 447 -35.44 -0.65 1.58
N GLU A 448 -36.08 -0.12 2.63
CA GLU A 448 -37.51 -0.28 2.89
C GLU A 448 -38.39 0.58 1.98
N THR A 449 -37.92 1.77 1.61
CA THR A 449 -38.75 2.79 0.93
C THR A 449 -38.31 3.11 -0.50
N GLY A 450 -37.04 2.89 -0.84
CA GLY A 450 -36.43 3.39 -2.07
C GLY A 450 -36.27 4.92 -2.12
N ASP A 451 -36.60 5.64 -1.05
CA ASP A 451 -36.69 7.10 -1.01
C ASP A 451 -35.39 7.70 -0.45
N ILE A 452 -34.51 8.16 -1.34
CA ILE A 452 -33.22 8.76 -0.95
C ILE A 452 -33.39 10.12 -0.27
N GLU A 453 -34.44 10.89 -0.59
CA GLU A 453 -34.69 12.19 0.04
C GLU A 453 -35.01 11.98 1.53
N LYS A 454 -35.87 11.01 1.85
CA LYS A 454 -36.16 10.66 3.25
C LYS A 454 -35.01 9.94 3.96
N SER A 455 -34.18 9.22 3.21
CA SER A 455 -33.16 8.36 3.79
C SER A 455 -31.84 9.05 4.09
N GLN A 456 -31.68 10.30 3.69
CA GLN A 456 -30.43 11.02 3.84
C GLN A 456 -30.54 12.16 4.86
N GLY A 457 -29.39 12.60 5.37
CA GLY A 457 -29.26 13.82 6.13
C GLY A 457 -27.84 14.34 6.07
N TRP A 458 -27.66 15.60 6.39
CA TRP A 458 -26.35 16.22 6.56
C TRP A 458 -26.42 17.34 7.58
N THR A 459 -25.24 17.78 7.98
CA THR A 459 -25.08 18.84 8.96
C THR A 459 -23.74 19.51 8.83
N ALA A 460 -23.68 20.80 9.15
CA ALA A 460 -22.41 21.49 9.32
C ALA A 460 -21.56 20.86 10.43
N LEU A 461 -20.24 20.91 10.28
CA LEU A 461 -19.27 20.63 11.32
C LEU A 461 -19.02 21.91 12.12
N VAL A 462 -19.46 21.93 13.38
CA VAL A 462 -19.27 23.06 14.29
C VAL A 462 -18.17 22.71 15.29
N LEU A 463 -17.14 23.56 15.36
CA LEU A 463 -16.08 23.42 16.35
C LEU A 463 -16.55 23.98 17.69
N ASP A 464 -16.63 23.13 18.71
CA ASP A 464 -16.91 23.54 20.09
C ASP A 464 -15.68 24.27 20.67
N THR A 465 -15.59 25.57 20.40
CA THR A 465 -14.47 26.41 20.85
C THR A 465 -14.56 26.78 22.33
N ASN A 466 -15.74 26.70 22.93
CA ASN A 466 -15.97 27.06 24.33
C ASN A 466 -15.98 25.83 25.27
N GLY A 467 -16.00 24.61 24.71
CA GLY A 467 -15.95 23.35 25.44
C GLY A 467 -17.21 23.03 26.22
N ASN A 468 -18.36 23.60 25.86
CA ASN A 468 -19.62 23.42 26.61
C ASN A 468 -20.33 22.10 26.30
N GLY A 469 -19.89 21.34 25.27
CA GLY A 469 -20.51 20.10 24.84
C GLY A 469 -21.90 20.27 24.19
N VAL A 470 -22.27 21.50 23.85
CA VAL A 470 -23.49 21.90 23.16
C VAL A 470 -23.12 22.38 21.77
N ARG A 471 -23.97 22.06 20.79
CA ARG A 471 -23.75 22.55 19.44
C ARG A 471 -24.05 24.05 19.36
N ASP A 472 -23.00 24.84 19.12
CA ASP A 472 -23.11 26.26 18.82
C ASP A 472 -23.65 26.53 17.40
N GLU A 473 -23.92 27.80 17.09
CA GLU A 473 -24.24 28.22 15.73
C GLU A 473 -23.07 27.96 14.78
N TYR A 474 -23.38 27.61 13.53
CA TYR A 474 -22.36 27.51 12.50
C TYR A 474 -21.80 28.90 12.15
N THR A 475 -20.48 29.03 12.14
CA THR A 475 -19.76 30.22 11.69
C THR A 475 -18.83 29.82 10.54
N GLU A 476 -18.82 30.61 9.45
CA GLU A 476 -17.98 30.37 8.26
C GLU A 476 -16.47 30.44 8.50
#